data_AF-A0A924DTB2-F1
#
_entry.id   AF-A0A924DTB2-F1
#
_cell.length_a   1.000
_cell.length_b   1.000
_cell.length_c   1.000
_cell.angle_alpha   90.00
_cell.angle_beta   90.00
_cell.angle_gamma   90.00
#
_symmetry.space_group_name_H-M   'P 1'
#
loop_
_entity.id
_entity.type
_entity.pdbx_description
1 polymer ?
#
loop_
_entity_poly.entity_id
_entity_poly.type
_entity_poly.pdbx_seq_one_letter_code
_entity_poly.pdbx_strand_id
1 'polypeptide(L)'
;MKNLIKVFAAGPLLIWSLTIYAKEPGSDPYQAIEYIKLDNGVSVYLAPSEETNLTEIRLDVGVGWEAENKSNWGVSHLLEHVLFRDKQLKEEMSYLQIIKEAGGRANGQTDSRLTSYYGSIPSSKSKWLLDTFSKMLLHPNMTNENVQKEKSTVELEIGRPGPVTQALGFNPFDKFYPSYLKSSSFWETEFKISNDNLFSKSEEQLSNQKLTLVQINDHYNNYYYPSNMKLFVAGKFTKKEIMDTIIMTWGTLKPRVGLSLKPVKKAEPRLEPYIHTDVTQENNSVYIGTKAWNFTNQDQEILSSYSNYLAHRLMKEIRNLKGQAYTAHAENYFHKDYGYTYVGFQTPKENLDSNL
;
A
#
# COMPACT_ATOMS: atom_id res chain seq x y z
N MET A 1 -63.11 -59.41 -20.60
CA MET A 1 -62.05 -60.43 -20.53
C MET A 1 -60.71 -59.75 -20.27
N LYS A 2 -59.98 -60.24 -19.25
CA LYS A 2 -58.55 -60.02 -18.92
C LYS A 2 -58.14 -58.70 -18.22
N ASN A 3 -58.41 -58.69 -16.90
CA ASN A 3 -57.45 -58.64 -15.78
C ASN A 3 -56.24 -57.67 -15.73
N LEU A 4 -56.27 -56.87 -14.65
CA LEU A 4 -55.20 -56.49 -13.68
C LEU A 4 -54.01 -55.65 -14.23
N ILE A 5 -53.54 -54.59 -13.55
CA ILE A 5 -52.93 -54.58 -12.20
C ILE A 5 -53.05 -53.18 -11.55
N LYS A 6 -53.38 -53.16 -10.25
CA LYS A 6 -53.31 -52.03 -9.30
C LYS A 6 -51.86 -51.61 -9.06
N VAL A 7 -51.56 -50.32 -8.82
CA VAL A 7 -50.75 -49.86 -7.66
C VAL A 7 -51.14 -48.43 -7.28
N PHE A 8 -51.59 -48.29 -6.03
CA PHE A 8 -51.64 -47.06 -5.23
C PHE A 8 -50.21 -46.66 -4.85
N ALA A 9 -49.84 -45.39 -5.02
CA ALA A 9 -48.79 -44.77 -4.22
C ALA A 9 -49.13 -43.31 -4.00
N ALA A 10 -49.81 -43.04 -2.88
CA ALA A 10 -49.86 -41.73 -2.26
C ALA A 10 -48.42 -41.35 -1.85
N GLY A 11 -47.79 -40.47 -2.61
CA GLY A 11 -46.54 -39.83 -2.22
C GLY A 11 -46.87 -38.59 -1.38
N PRO A 12 -46.40 -38.49 -0.12
CA PRO A 12 -46.54 -37.25 0.64
C PRO A 12 -45.66 -36.19 -0.01
N LEU A 13 -46.26 -35.05 -0.33
CA LEU A 13 -45.56 -33.80 -0.66
C LEU A 13 -44.73 -33.38 0.57
N LEU A 14 -43.50 -33.89 0.65
CA LEU A 14 -42.45 -33.35 1.49
C LEU A 14 -42.07 -31.99 0.92
N ILE A 15 -42.81 -30.96 1.32
CA ILE A 15 -42.36 -29.58 1.22
C ILE A 15 -41.21 -29.47 2.21
N TRP A 16 -39.99 -29.76 1.74
CA TRP A 16 -38.78 -29.30 2.39
C TRP A 16 -38.87 -27.78 2.45
N SER A 17 -39.21 -27.26 3.62
CA SER A 17 -38.95 -25.87 3.95
C SER A 17 -37.45 -25.67 3.82
N LEU A 18 -37.02 -25.13 2.68
CA LEU A 18 -35.75 -24.44 2.52
C LEU A 18 -35.80 -23.19 3.42
N THR A 19 -35.75 -23.40 4.74
CA THR A 19 -35.10 -22.44 5.62
C THR A 19 -33.64 -22.49 5.24
N ILE A 20 -33.31 -21.69 4.22
CA ILE A 20 -31.96 -21.19 4.04
C ILE A 20 -31.62 -20.63 5.42
N TYR A 21 -30.73 -21.30 6.15
CA TYR A 21 -29.97 -20.66 7.21
C TYR A 21 -29.14 -19.58 6.52
N ALA A 22 -29.78 -18.47 6.18
CA ALA A 22 -29.12 -17.21 6.03
C ALA A 22 -28.61 -16.95 7.44
N LYS A 23 -27.39 -17.45 7.71
CA LYS A 23 -26.57 -16.99 8.82
C LYS A 23 -26.73 -15.48 8.75
N GLU A 24 -27.27 -14.88 9.83
CA GLU A 24 -27.37 -13.42 9.88
C GLU A 24 -26.04 -12.87 9.37
N PRO A 25 -26.05 -11.87 8.46
CA PRO A 25 -24.81 -11.24 8.04
C PRO A 25 -24.06 -10.95 9.33
N GLY A 26 -22.89 -11.58 9.49
CA GLY A 26 -22.14 -11.49 10.75
C GLY A 26 -22.08 -10.02 11.15
N SER A 27 -22.17 -9.73 12.44
CA SER A 27 -22.05 -8.36 12.98
C SER A 27 -20.99 -7.60 12.19
N ASP A 28 -21.34 -6.42 11.67
CA ASP A 28 -20.45 -5.63 10.82
C ASP A 28 -19.03 -5.66 11.42
N PRO A 29 -18.04 -6.23 10.72
CA PRO A 29 -16.69 -6.41 11.27
C PRO A 29 -16.02 -5.07 11.58
N TYR A 30 -16.57 -3.97 11.08
CA TYR A 30 -16.11 -2.61 11.32
C TYR A 30 -16.87 -1.89 12.45
N GLN A 31 -17.92 -2.48 13.02
CA GLN A 31 -18.75 -1.85 14.06
C GLN A 31 -17.96 -1.52 15.34
N ALA A 32 -16.89 -2.27 15.60
CA ALA A 32 -16.00 -2.04 16.74
C ALA A 32 -14.91 -0.99 16.46
N ILE A 33 -14.79 -0.47 15.23
CA ILE A 33 -13.79 0.53 14.90
C ILE A 33 -14.22 1.89 15.43
N GLU A 34 -13.40 2.46 16.29
CA GLU A 34 -13.60 3.79 16.84
C GLU A 34 -12.63 4.80 16.22
N TYR A 35 -13.16 5.95 15.82
CA TYR A 35 -12.38 7.09 15.36
C TYR A 35 -12.40 8.21 16.40
N ILE A 36 -11.22 8.69 16.77
CA ILE A 36 -11.04 9.78 17.73
C ILE A 36 -10.07 10.80 17.11
N LYS A 37 -10.47 12.07 17.11
CA LYS A 37 -9.57 13.18 16.79
C LYS A 37 -9.06 13.78 18.09
N LEU A 38 -7.76 13.70 18.34
CA LEU A 38 -7.16 14.38 19.50
C LEU A 38 -7.18 15.90 19.28
N ASP A 39 -7.20 16.67 20.37
CA ASP A 39 -7.21 18.14 20.33
C ASP A 39 -6.02 18.73 19.54
N ASN A 40 -4.88 18.04 19.56
CA ASN A 40 -3.70 18.44 18.81
C ASN A 40 -3.76 18.11 17.31
N GLY A 41 -4.74 17.34 16.87
CA GLY A 41 -4.96 16.99 15.48
C GLY A 41 -4.56 15.58 15.08
N VAL A 42 -3.93 14.77 15.94
CA VAL A 42 -3.68 13.35 15.62
C VAL A 42 -5.01 12.63 15.42
N SER A 43 -5.11 11.88 14.33
CA SER A 43 -6.27 11.01 14.07
C SER A 43 -5.99 9.63 14.65
N VAL A 44 -6.85 9.11 15.51
CA VAL A 44 -6.68 7.82 16.18
C VAL A 44 -7.79 6.88 15.75
N TYR A 45 -7.42 5.66 15.36
CA TYR A 45 -8.33 4.58 15.01
C TYR A 45 -8.07 3.39 15.92
N LEU A 46 -9.10 2.92 16.63
CA LEU A 46 -9.01 1.77 17.52
C LEU A 46 -9.89 0.65 16.98
N ALA A 47 -9.34 -0.55 16.84
CA ALA A 47 -10.06 -1.75 16.41
C ALA A 47 -9.79 -2.89 17.42
N PRO A 48 -10.44 -2.85 18.61
CA PRO A 48 -10.27 -3.88 19.62
C PRO A 48 -10.82 -5.24 19.14
N SER A 49 -10.10 -6.32 19.41
CA SER A 49 -10.52 -7.69 19.09
C SER A 49 -10.02 -8.68 20.14
N GLU A 50 -10.94 -9.50 20.67
CA GLU A 50 -10.61 -10.59 21.61
C GLU A 50 -10.17 -11.88 20.89
N GLU A 51 -10.25 -11.93 19.55
CA GLU A 51 -9.96 -13.11 18.74
C GLU A 51 -8.46 -13.34 18.50
N THR A 52 -7.62 -12.40 18.94
CA THR A 52 -6.16 -12.45 18.78
C THR A 52 -5.46 -12.27 20.12
N ASN A 53 -4.23 -12.75 20.23
CA ASN A 53 -3.35 -12.46 21.36
C ASN A 53 -2.29 -11.39 21.04
N LEU A 54 -2.37 -10.79 19.85
CA LEU A 54 -1.47 -9.75 19.37
C LEU A 54 -2.18 -8.39 19.33
N THR A 55 -1.38 -7.33 19.40
CA THR A 55 -1.80 -5.97 19.08
C THR A 55 -0.88 -5.45 17.99
N GLU A 56 -1.48 -4.88 16.95
CA GLU A 56 -0.78 -4.15 15.90
C GLU A 56 -0.96 -2.64 16.11
N ILE A 57 0.13 -1.91 15.95
CA ILE A 57 0.18 -0.46 16.03
C ILE A 57 0.80 0.04 14.74
N ARG A 58 0.16 1.03 14.12
CA ARG A 58 0.63 1.66 12.89
C ARG A 58 0.49 3.17 12.97
N LEU A 59 1.55 3.89 12.63
CA LEU A 59 1.51 5.32 12.36
C LEU A 59 1.65 5.55 10.87
N ASP A 60 0.70 6.27 10.30
CA ASP A 60 0.78 6.83 8.95
C ASP A 60 1.05 8.33 9.04
N VAL A 61 2.06 8.79 8.30
CA VAL A 61 2.36 10.20 8.08
C VAL A 61 2.09 10.55 6.62
N GLY A 62 1.30 11.58 6.36
CA GLY A 62 0.92 12.02 5.01
C GLY A 62 2.05 12.72 4.26
N VAL A 63 3.15 12.00 4.01
CA VAL A 63 4.33 12.44 3.28
C VAL A 63 4.94 11.25 2.55
N GLY A 64 5.57 11.48 1.42
CA GLY A 64 6.23 10.46 0.62
C GLY A 64 7.06 11.13 -0.48
N TRP A 65 7.48 10.38 -1.49
CA TRP A 65 8.36 10.94 -2.52
C TRP A 65 7.75 12.13 -3.30
N GLU A 66 6.43 12.31 -3.36
CA GLU A 66 5.83 13.51 -3.98
C GLU A 66 6.09 14.82 -3.21
N ALA A 67 6.54 14.74 -1.95
CA ALA A 67 6.99 15.88 -1.15
C ALA A 67 8.39 16.39 -1.55
N GLU A 68 9.12 15.58 -2.30
CA GLU A 68 10.54 15.74 -2.57
C GLU A 68 10.76 16.53 -3.87
N ASN A 69 12.02 16.88 -4.11
CA ASN A 69 12.46 17.57 -5.30
C ASN A 69 13.93 17.23 -5.59
N LYS A 70 14.46 17.76 -6.69
CA LYS A 70 15.83 17.51 -7.15
C LYS A 70 16.93 17.74 -6.11
N SER A 71 16.70 18.57 -5.09
CA SER A 71 17.68 18.82 -4.03
C SER A 71 17.66 17.77 -2.92
N ASN A 72 16.58 17.00 -2.79
CA ASN A 72 16.37 16.10 -1.66
C ASN A 72 15.61 14.80 -2.01
N TRP A 73 15.65 14.32 -3.25
CA TRP A 73 15.11 13.00 -3.61
C TRP A 73 15.61 11.92 -2.66
N GLY A 74 14.72 11.04 -2.23
CA GLY A 74 14.99 9.97 -1.27
C GLY A 74 14.96 10.39 0.19
N VAL A 75 14.68 11.66 0.52
CA VAL A 75 14.72 12.11 1.92
C VAL A 75 13.62 11.50 2.78
N SER A 76 12.44 11.21 2.23
CA SER A 76 11.36 10.51 2.96
C SER A 76 11.77 9.09 3.30
N HIS A 77 12.35 8.36 2.33
CA HIS A 77 12.84 7.00 2.53
C HIS A 77 14.03 6.95 3.51
N LEU A 78 15.03 7.83 3.33
CA LEU A 78 16.16 7.90 4.26
C LEU A 78 15.73 8.32 5.66
N LEU A 79 14.77 9.25 5.80
CA LEU A 79 14.22 9.62 7.11
C LEU A 79 13.55 8.41 7.78
N GLU A 80 12.82 7.59 7.04
CA GLU A 80 12.20 6.38 7.58
C GLU A 80 13.21 5.42 8.20
N HIS A 81 14.31 5.14 7.50
CA HIS A 81 15.45 4.40 8.04
C HIS A 81 16.06 5.06 9.28
N VAL A 82 16.31 6.37 9.19
CA VAL A 82 16.97 7.13 10.26
C VAL A 82 16.12 7.12 11.54
N LEU A 83 14.79 7.19 11.45
CA LEU A 83 13.92 7.15 12.62
C LEU A 83 13.97 5.81 13.36
N PHE A 84 14.32 4.69 12.70
CA PHE A 84 14.53 3.41 13.39
C PHE A 84 15.81 3.38 14.23
N ARG A 85 16.68 4.39 14.12
CA ARG A 85 17.87 4.53 14.95
C ARG A 85 17.77 5.75 15.85
N ASP A 86 18.22 5.57 17.09
CA ASP A 86 18.28 6.67 18.05
C ASP A 86 19.52 6.51 18.92
N LYS A 87 20.22 7.62 19.15
CA LYS A 87 21.41 7.66 20.02
C LYS A 87 21.11 7.25 21.47
N GLN A 88 19.85 7.32 21.90
CA GLN A 88 19.41 6.85 23.21
C GLN A 88 19.46 5.32 23.35
N LEU A 89 19.51 4.58 22.24
CA LEU A 89 19.59 3.12 22.24
C LEU A 89 21.04 2.67 22.53
N LYS A 90 21.17 1.70 23.42
CA LYS A 90 22.47 1.12 23.80
C LYS A 90 23.03 0.26 22.66
N GLU A 91 24.35 0.12 22.63
CA GLU A 91 25.05 -0.88 21.79
C GLU A 91 24.71 -0.80 20.29
N GLU A 92 24.38 0.39 19.79
CA GLU A 92 23.99 0.63 18.40
C GLU A 92 22.73 -0.14 17.93
N MET A 93 21.89 -0.61 18.86
CA MET A 93 20.63 -1.26 18.51
C MET A 93 19.67 -0.32 17.79
N SER A 94 18.85 -0.87 16.90
CA SER A 94 17.70 -0.18 16.32
C SER A 94 16.41 -0.50 17.07
N TYR A 95 15.39 0.34 16.91
CA TYR A 95 14.05 0.05 17.43
C TYR A 95 13.49 -1.27 16.86
N LEU A 96 13.82 -1.62 15.61
CA LEU A 96 13.44 -2.90 15.01
C LEU A 96 14.01 -4.09 15.81
N GLN A 97 15.27 -4.01 16.24
CA GLN A 97 15.90 -5.05 17.05
C GLN A 97 15.27 -5.16 18.44
N ILE A 98 15.06 -4.03 19.12
CA ILE A 98 14.47 -4.01 20.46
C ILE A 98 13.05 -4.57 20.45
N ILE A 99 12.26 -4.23 19.42
CA ILE A 99 10.90 -4.79 19.24
C ILE A 99 10.96 -6.29 18.97
N LYS A 100 11.92 -6.75 18.16
CA LYS A 100 12.13 -8.17 17.88
C LYS A 100 12.51 -8.95 19.14
N GLU A 101 13.42 -8.43 19.96
CA GLU A 101 13.80 -9.03 21.24
C GLU A 101 12.63 -9.06 22.24
N ALA A 102 11.74 -8.08 22.17
CA ALA A 102 10.50 -8.08 22.93
C ALA A 102 9.46 -9.12 22.42
N GLY A 103 9.75 -9.86 21.35
CA GLY A 103 8.87 -10.86 20.75
C GLY A 103 7.88 -10.29 19.74
N GLY A 104 8.11 -9.05 19.29
CA GLY A 104 7.32 -8.40 18.24
C GLY A 104 7.98 -8.47 16.87
N ARG A 105 7.33 -7.85 15.90
CA ARG A 105 7.86 -7.53 14.58
C ARG A 105 7.47 -6.10 14.25
N ALA A 106 8.35 -5.37 13.58
CA ALA A 106 8.07 -4.01 13.12
C ALA A 106 8.75 -3.78 11.77
N ASN A 107 8.24 -2.81 11.02
CA ASN A 107 8.81 -2.38 9.77
C ASN A 107 8.35 -0.95 9.41
N GLY A 108 9.01 -0.35 8.43
CA GLY A 108 8.62 0.90 7.78
C GLY A 108 8.28 0.68 6.31
N GLN A 109 7.59 1.65 5.71
CA GLN A 109 7.40 1.73 4.27
C GLN A 109 7.19 3.19 3.86
N THR A 110 7.83 3.60 2.78
CA THR A 110 7.60 4.91 2.15
C THR A 110 7.01 4.71 0.75
N ASP A 111 5.89 5.38 0.49
CA ASP A 111 5.23 5.46 -0.82
C ASP A 111 5.32 6.91 -1.34
N SER A 112 4.59 7.21 -2.41
CA SER A 112 4.40 8.51 -3.05
C SER A 112 3.91 9.59 -2.09
N ARG A 113 2.94 9.27 -1.24
CA ARG A 113 2.25 10.27 -0.41
C ARG A 113 2.07 9.84 1.04
N LEU A 114 2.64 8.69 1.42
CA LEU A 114 2.45 8.07 2.72
C LEU A 114 3.75 7.40 3.18
N THR A 115 4.16 7.69 4.42
CA THR A 115 5.19 6.94 5.12
C THR A 115 4.53 6.26 6.31
N SER A 116 4.65 4.95 6.40
CA SER A 116 4.00 4.10 7.39
C SER A 116 5.04 3.43 8.28
N TYR A 117 4.82 3.47 9.60
CA TYR A 117 5.60 2.72 10.60
C TYR A 117 4.64 1.79 11.31
N TYR A 118 4.91 0.49 11.30
CA TYR A 118 3.97 -0.48 11.85
C TYR A 118 4.69 -1.61 12.59
N GLY A 119 4.01 -2.17 13.58
CA GLY A 119 4.52 -3.31 14.31
C GLY A 119 3.44 -4.05 15.06
N SER A 120 3.64 -5.36 15.23
CA SER A 120 2.76 -6.23 15.99
C SER A 120 3.52 -6.90 17.12
N ILE A 121 2.90 -7.00 18.29
CA ILE A 121 3.52 -7.55 19.51
C ILE A 121 2.48 -8.33 20.33
N PRO A 122 2.88 -9.27 21.21
CA PRO A 122 1.97 -9.83 22.20
C PRO A 122 1.21 -8.73 22.96
N SER A 123 -0.10 -8.90 23.09
CA SER A 123 -1.03 -7.91 23.65
C SER A 123 -0.64 -7.35 25.03
N SER A 124 0.00 -8.18 25.86
CA SER A 124 0.55 -7.77 27.16
C SER A 124 1.62 -6.67 27.08
N LYS A 125 2.22 -6.46 25.91
CA LYS A 125 3.25 -5.43 25.62
C LYS A 125 2.76 -4.34 24.67
N SER A 126 1.46 -4.27 24.38
CA SER A 126 0.87 -3.25 23.49
C SER A 126 1.20 -1.81 23.91
N LYS A 127 1.02 -1.48 25.20
CA LYS A 127 1.41 -0.18 25.77
C LYS A 127 2.89 0.14 25.56
N TRP A 128 3.74 -0.86 25.75
CA TRP A 128 5.18 -0.70 25.58
C TRP A 128 5.54 -0.40 24.12
N LEU A 129 4.92 -1.11 23.16
CA LEU A 129 5.16 -0.84 21.74
C LEU A 129 4.66 0.56 21.36
N LEU A 130 3.49 0.96 21.87
CA LEU A 130 2.92 2.28 21.61
C LEU A 130 3.82 3.43 22.11
N ASP A 131 4.32 3.30 23.34
CA ASP A 131 5.29 4.24 23.93
C ASP A 131 6.63 4.21 23.18
N THR A 132 7.09 3.03 22.76
CA THR A 132 8.30 2.88 21.94
C THR A 132 8.17 3.61 20.61
N PHE A 133 7.04 3.46 19.91
CA PHE A 133 6.75 4.18 18.68
C PHE A 133 6.68 5.69 18.91
N SER A 134 6.08 6.13 20.03
CA SER A 134 6.09 7.55 20.39
C SER A 134 7.51 8.09 20.54
N LYS A 135 8.40 7.40 21.26
CA LYS A 135 9.79 7.84 21.44
C LYS A 135 10.52 7.92 20.10
N MET A 136 10.40 6.86 19.30
CA MET A 136 10.99 6.74 17.98
C MET A 136 10.55 7.85 17.01
N LEU A 137 9.26 8.15 16.97
CA LEU A 137 8.67 8.98 15.90
C LEU A 137 8.46 10.43 16.31
N LEU A 138 8.24 10.70 17.59
CA LEU A 138 7.90 12.04 18.10
C LEU A 138 9.09 12.76 18.73
N HIS A 139 10.09 12.00 19.21
CA HIS A 139 11.26 12.53 19.88
C HIS A 139 12.57 11.93 19.37
N PRO A 140 12.77 11.82 18.04
CA PRO A 140 13.96 11.16 17.50
C PRO A 140 15.23 11.95 17.79
N ASN A 141 16.27 11.25 18.24
CA ASN A 141 17.61 11.83 18.36
C ASN A 141 18.46 11.50 17.11
N MET A 142 18.20 12.24 16.03
CA MET A 142 18.91 12.07 14.76
C MET A 142 20.30 12.70 14.81
N THR A 143 21.33 11.90 14.54
CA THR A 143 22.72 12.39 14.48
C THR A 143 23.35 12.15 13.12
N ASN A 144 24.40 12.91 12.80
CA ASN A 144 25.16 12.69 11.57
C ASN A 144 25.67 11.26 11.46
N GLU A 145 26.09 10.67 12.58
CA GLU A 145 26.55 9.28 12.61
C GLU A 145 25.44 8.29 12.21
N ASN A 146 24.24 8.43 12.78
CA ASN A 146 23.10 7.58 12.42
C ASN A 146 22.73 7.75 10.94
N VAL A 147 22.74 8.98 10.44
CA VAL A 147 22.47 9.28 9.02
C VAL A 147 23.49 8.60 8.10
N GLN A 148 24.79 8.67 8.39
CA GLN A 148 25.81 8.02 7.54
C GLN A 148 25.68 6.50 7.54
N LYS A 149 25.37 5.91 8.71
CA LYS A 149 25.09 4.47 8.82
C LYS A 149 23.88 4.08 7.96
N GLU A 150 22.78 4.82 8.07
CA GLU A 150 21.56 4.50 7.31
C GLU A 150 21.66 4.79 5.82
N LYS A 151 22.43 5.79 5.38
CA LYS A 151 22.75 5.94 3.96
C LYS A 151 23.37 4.67 3.38
N SER A 152 24.26 4.04 4.13
CA SER A 152 24.92 2.79 3.72
C SER A 152 23.92 1.64 3.65
N THR A 153 22.99 1.55 4.61
CA THR A 153 21.88 0.57 4.59
C THR A 153 21.00 0.77 3.36
N VAL A 154 20.55 2.01 3.12
CA VAL A 154 19.71 2.36 1.96
C VAL A 154 20.45 2.05 0.66
N GLU A 155 21.76 2.34 0.54
CA GLU A 155 22.55 1.96 -0.64
C GLU A 155 22.57 0.45 -0.90
N LEU A 156 22.52 -0.39 0.13
CA LEU A 156 22.46 -1.85 -0.04
C LEU A 156 21.08 -2.31 -0.52
N GLU A 157 20.02 -1.59 -0.15
CA GLU A 157 18.65 -1.87 -0.58
C GLU A 157 18.38 -1.40 -2.01
N ILE A 158 18.61 -0.12 -2.30
CA ILE A 158 18.33 0.46 -3.60
C ILE A 158 19.46 0.21 -4.61
N GLY A 159 20.61 -0.28 -4.14
CA GLY A 159 21.83 -0.42 -4.93
C GLY A 159 22.57 0.90 -5.12
N ARG A 160 23.84 0.83 -5.52
CA ARG A 160 24.64 2.01 -5.83
C ARG A 160 24.43 2.49 -7.26
N PRO A 161 24.57 3.80 -7.53
CA PRO A 161 24.56 4.29 -8.90
C PRO A 161 25.74 3.69 -9.68
N GLY A 162 25.51 3.31 -10.93
CA GLY A 162 26.56 2.78 -11.80
C GLY A 162 27.67 3.82 -12.07
N PRO A 163 28.89 3.41 -12.48
CA PRO A 163 30.04 4.31 -12.64
C PRO A 163 29.77 5.53 -13.53
N VAL A 164 29.02 5.33 -14.61
CA VAL A 164 28.65 6.39 -15.55
C VAL A 164 27.67 7.38 -14.92
N THR A 165 26.62 6.88 -14.25
CA THR A 165 25.64 7.71 -13.52
C THR A 165 26.31 8.51 -12.40
N GLN A 166 27.23 7.88 -11.66
CA GLN A 166 28.03 8.55 -10.63
C GLN A 166 28.90 9.67 -11.21
N ALA A 167 29.61 9.41 -12.31
CA ALA A 167 30.50 10.38 -12.94
C ALA A 167 29.75 11.58 -13.54
N LEU A 168 28.58 11.34 -14.13
CA LEU A 168 27.78 12.39 -14.78
C LEU A 168 26.86 13.13 -13.81
N GLY A 169 26.54 12.55 -12.64
CA GLY A 169 25.59 13.11 -11.69
C GLY A 169 24.13 13.07 -12.18
N PHE A 170 23.85 12.27 -13.21
CA PHE A 170 22.53 11.94 -13.73
C PHE A 170 22.63 10.62 -14.52
N ASN A 171 21.51 9.92 -14.70
CA ASN A 171 21.51 8.73 -15.55
C ASN A 171 21.50 9.17 -17.04
N PRO A 172 22.53 8.84 -17.84
CA PRO A 172 22.58 9.25 -19.24
C PRO A 172 21.46 8.65 -20.07
N PHE A 173 20.91 7.49 -19.70
CA PHE A 173 19.73 6.94 -20.37
C PHE A 173 18.51 7.83 -20.17
N ASP A 174 18.39 8.57 -19.07
CA ASP A 174 17.24 9.48 -18.85
C ASP A 174 17.37 10.76 -19.69
N LYS A 175 18.60 11.27 -19.90
CA LYS A 175 18.85 12.54 -20.62
C LYS A 175 19.17 12.39 -22.10
N PHE A 176 19.94 11.38 -22.48
CA PHE A 176 20.43 11.17 -23.84
C PHE A 176 19.62 10.14 -24.62
N TYR A 177 18.58 9.52 -24.02
CA TYR A 177 17.55 8.90 -24.85
C TYR A 177 17.00 9.99 -25.79
N PRO A 178 17.15 9.83 -27.12
CA PRO A 178 16.66 10.83 -28.05
C PRO A 178 15.19 11.11 -27.79
N SER A 179 14.77 12.37 -27.83
CA SER A 179 13.38 12.76 -27.56
C SER A 179 12.37 12.06 -28.46
N TYR A 180 12.77 11.70 -29.68
CA TYR A 180 11.95 10.90 -30.62
C TYR A 180 11.84 9.41 -30.25
N LEU A 181 12.68 8.90 -29.34
CA LEU A 181 12.58 7.55 -28.77
C LEU A 181 11.95 7.53 -27.37
N LYS A 182 11.75 8.69 -26.74
CA LYS A 182 11.02 8.77 -25.47
C LYS A 182 9.53 8.58 -25.77
N SER A 183 8.99 7.40 -25.42
CA SER A 183 7.56 7.21 -25.39
C SER A 183 6.97 8.01 -24.23
N SER A 184 5.84 8.69 -24.47
CA SER A 184 5.02 9.22 -23.38
C SER A 184 4.67 8.09 -22.43
N SER A 185 4.66 8.39 -21.13
CA SER A 185 4.30 7.39 -20.13
C SER A 185 2.85 6.97 -20.29
N PHE A 186 2.49 5.79 -19.79
CA PHE A 186 1.09 5.35 -19.75
C PHE A 186 0.19 6.41 -19.08
N TRP A 187 0.66 7.07 -18.02
CA TRP A 187 -0.10 8.14 -17.35
C TRP A 187 -0.25 9.40 -18.20
N GLU A 188 0.76 9.73 -18.99
CA GLU A 188 0.71 10.87 -19.90
C GLU A 188 -0.20 10.58 -21.10
N THR A 189 -0.08 9.40 -21.72
CA THR A 189 -0.90 9.03 -22.89
C THR A 189 -2.35 8.77 -22.51
N GLU A 190 -2.59 8.06 -21.41
CA GLU A 190 -3.92 7.60 -21.06
C GLU A 190 -4.66 8.52 -20.11
N PHE A 191 -3.98 9.37 -19.33
CA PHE A 191 -4.59 10.26 -18.32
C PHE A 191 -4.21 11.74 -18.47
N LYS A 192 -3.35 12.09 -19.43
CA LYS A 192 -2.76 13.44 -19.61
C LYS A 192 -2.05 13.97 -18.36
N ILE A 193 -1.47 13.07 -17.57
CA ILE A 193 -0.72 13.41 -16.36
C ILE A 193 0.78 13.37 -16.69
N SER A 194 1.43 14.53 -16.67
CA SER A 194 2.88 14.62 -16.89
C SER A 194 3.67 14.04 -15.71
N ASN A 195 4.72 13.30 -16.05
CA ASN A 195 5.64 12.59 -15.15
C ASN A 195 6.65 13.50 -14.41
N ASP A 196 6.46 14.82 -14.39
CA ASP A 196 7.52 15.80 -14.06
C ASP A 196 8.15 15.67 -12.67
N ASN A 197 7.55 14.89 -11.76
CA ASN A 197 7.99 14.67 -10.39
C ASN A 197 8.11 13.17 -10.03
N LEU A 198 8.22 12.26 -11.00
CA LEU A 198 8.35 10.85 -10.64
C LEU A 198 9.67 10.60 -9.94
N PHE A 199 9.58 9.98 -8.77
CA PHE A 199 10.68 9.31 -8.10
C PHE A 199 11.49 8.49 -9.13
N SER A 200 12.76 8.87 -9.29
CA SER A 200 13.72 8.09 -10.07
C SER A 200 14.65 7.41 -9.11
N LYS A 201 14.71 6.08 -9.18
CA LYS A 201 15.66 5.27 -8.41
C LYS A 201 17.10 5.76 -8.60
N SER A 202 17.47 6.19 -9.81
CA SER A 202 18.80 6.76 -10.07
C SER A 202 19.01 8.12 -9.42
N GLU A 203 17.97 8.96 -9.36
CA GLU A 203 18.06 10.25 -8.66
C GLU A 203 18.14 10.07 -7.15
N GLU A 204 17.36 9.14 -6.58
CA GLU A 204 17.45 8.73 -5.18
C GLU A 204 18.86 8.21 -4.85
N GLN A 205 19.40 7.28 -5.64
CA GLN A 205 20.76 6.76 -5.48
C GLN A 205 21.82 7.86 -5.40
N LEU A 206 21.74 8.84 -6.31
CA LEU A 206 22.68 9.96 -6.36
C LEU A 206 22.47 10.95 -5.21
N SER A 207 21.22 11.16 -4.81
CA SER A 207 20.82 12.10 -3.76
C SER A 207 21.14 11.56 -2.37
N ASN A 208 20.89 10.27 -2.11
CA ASN A 208 21.14 9.59 -0.84
C ASN A 208 22.57 9.83 -0.32
N GLN A 209 23.56 9.75 -1.21
CA GLN A 209 24.95 10.03 -0.87
C GLN A 209 25.17 11.45 -0.34
N LYS A 210 24.38 12.42 -0.81
CA LYS A 210 24.55 13.86 -0.56
C LYS A 210 23.61 14.40 0.52
N LEU A 211 22.52 13.71 0.84
CA LEU A 211 21.52 14.16 1.82
C LEU A 211 22.17 14.52 3.16
N THR A 212 21.83 15.69 3.70
CA THR A 212 22.42 16.17 4.95
C THR A 212 21.46 15.99 6.12
N LEU A 213 21.99 15.92 7.34
CA LEU A 213 21.17 15.92 8.56
C LEU A 213 20.23 17.13 8.62
N VAL A 214 20.65 18.29 8.10
CA VAL A 214 19.80 19.49 8.01
C VAL A 214 18.58 19.21 7.13
N GLN A 215 18.77 18.68 5.92
CA GLN A 215 17.66 18.37 5.02
C GLN A 215 16.70 17.31 5.61
N ILE A 216 17.24 16.32 6.32
CA ILE A 216 16.43 15.28 7.00
C ILE A 216 15.61 15.93 8.13
N ASN A 217 16.22 16.78 8.95
CA ASN A 217 15.53 17.52 10.01
C ASN A 217 14.46 18.47 9.44
N ASP A 218 14.76 19.19 8.36
CA ASP A 218 13.81 20.07 7.70
C ASP A 218 12.62 19.27 7.17
N HIS A 219 12.87 18.13 6.54
CA HIS A 219 11.81 17.24 6.05
C HIS A 219 10.94 16.72 7.20
N TYR A 220 11.55 16.26 8.30
CA TYR A 220 10.84 15.86 9.51
C TYR A 220 9.97 17.01 10.06
N ASN A 221 10.54 18.19 10.23
CA ASN A 221 9.83 19.36 10.77
C ASN A 221 8.67 19.83 9.90
N ASN A 222 8.82 19.70 8.58
CA ASN A 222 7.81 20.12 7.62
C ASN A 222 6.60 19.17 7.60
N TYR A 223 6.79 17.87 7.80
CA TYR A 223 5.74 16.88 7.53
C TYR A 223 5.29 16.05 8.74
N TYR A 224 6.12 15.91 9.78
CA TYR A 224 5.81 15.12 10.98
C TYR A 224 5.14 16.02 12.03
N TYR A 225 3.92 16.46 11.72
CA TYR A 225 3.08 17.25 12.64
C TYR A 225 1.76 16.54 12.93
N PRO A 226 1.13 16.80 14.10
CA PRO A 226 -0.03 16.03 14.59
C PRO A 226 -1.17 15.85 13.58
N SER A 227 -1.59 16.91 12.89
CA SER A 227 -2.72 16.84 11.95
C SER A 227 -2.39 16.08 10.65
N ASN A 228 -1.12 15.78 10.38
CA ASN A 228 -0.68 14.92 9.28
C ASN A 228 -0.46 13.47 9.69
N MET A 229 -0.77 13.11 10.95
CA MET A 229 -0.57 11.79 11.52
C MET A 229 -1.90 11.05 11.71
N LYS A 230 -1.88 9.75 11.38
CA LYS A 230 -2.96 8.81 11.70
C LYS A 230 -2.37 7.61 12.44
N LEU A 231 -2.81 7.40 13.67
CA LEU A 231 -2.42 6.30 14.52
C LEU A 231 -3.52 5.24 14.52
N PHE A 232 -3.17 4.00 14.19
CA PHE A 232 -4.05 2.85 14.20
C PHE A 232 -3.59 1.87 15.27
N VAL A 233 -4.53 1.35 16.07
CA VAL A 233 -4.27 0.30 17.06
C VAL A 233 -5.34 -0.78 16.91
N ALA A 234 -4.92 -1.99 16.53
CA ALA A 234 -5.82 -3.10 16.25
C ALA A 234 -5.41 -4.37 17.02
N GLY A 235 -6.39 -5.18 17.42
CA GLY A 235 -6.16 -6.44 18.14
C GLY A 235 -6.53 -6.39 19.61
N LYS A 236 -5.89 -7.19 20.45
CA LYS A 236 -6.31 -7.36 21.85
C LYS A 236 -5.72 -6.30 22.77
N PHE A 237 -6.56 -5.44 23.32
CA PHE A 237 -6.15 -4.40 24.27
C PHE A 237 -7.33 -3.86 25.07
N THR A 238 -7.05 -3.31 26.25
CA THR A 238 -8.04 -2.50 26.99
C THR A 238 -8.07 -1.09 26.42
N LYS A 239 -9.22 -0.65 25.91
CA LYS A 239 -9.39 0.72 25.36
C LYS A 239 -8.88 1.80 26.31
N LYS A 240 -9.26 1.74 27.58
CA LYS A 240 -8.85 2.72 28.59
C LYS A 240 -7.33 2.82 28.68
N GLU A 241 -6.64 1.69 28.77
CA GLU A 241 -5.18 1.65 28.92
C GLU A 241 -4.44 2.18 27.69
N ILE A 242 -4.92 1.82 26.49
CA ILE A 242 -4.37 2.35 25.24
C ILE A 242 -4.62 3.84 25.14
N MET A 243 -5.85 4.31 25.41
CA MET A 243 -6.16 5.74 25.35
C MET A 243 -5.38 6.57 26.37
N ASP A 244 -5.21 6.07 27.60
CA ASP A 244 -4.38 6.72 28.61
C ASP A 244 -2.94 6.87 28.09
N THR A 245 -2.39 5.80 27.48
CA THR A 245 -1.05 5.82 26.87
C THR A 245 -1.00 6.80 25.70
N ILE A 246 -2.00 6.81 24.81
CA ILE A 246 -2.09 7.73 23.66
C ILE A 246 -2.07 9.19 24.13
N ILE A 247 -2.89 9.53 25.13
CA ILE A 247 -2.99 10.89 25.65
C ILE A 247 -1.66 11.34 26.29
N MET A 248 -1.01 10.46 27.06
CA MET A 248 0.27 10.75 27.72
C MET A 248 1.47 10.84 26.78
N THR A 249 1.35 10.30 25.56
CA THR A 249 2.43 10.28 24.57
C THR A 249 2.08 11.17 23.37
N TRP A 250 1.29 10.66 22.44
CA TRP A 250 0.84 11.34 21.22
C TRP A 250 0.00 12.60 21.47
N GLY A 251 -0.79 12.62 22.56
CA GLY A 251 -1.61 13.76 22.95
C GLY A 251 -0.82 14.98 23.45
N THR A 252 0.44 14.78 23.84
CA THR A 252 1.30 15.85 24.37
C THR A 252 1.96 16.72 23.29
N LEU A 253 1.87 16.29 22.02
CA LEU A 253 2.43 17.05 20.91
C LEU A 253 1.77 18.43 20.81
N LYS A 254 2.61 19.46 20.64
CA LYS A 254 2.12 20.80 20.34
C LYS A 254 1.43 20.80 18.98
N PRO A 255 0.20 21.31 18.88
CA PRO A 255 -0.44 21.52 17.59
C PRO A 255 0.46 22.44 16.74
N ARG A 256 0.74 22.04 15.50
CA ARG A 256 1.46 22.87 14.53
C ARG A 256 0.95 22.60 13.12
N VAL A 257 1.09 23.61 12.27
CA VAL A 257 0.82 23.51 10.83
C VAL A 257 2.16 23.30 10.14
N GLY A 258 2.28 22.23 9.36
CA GLY A 258 3.43 22.00 8.49
C GLY A 258 3.08 22.15 7.02
N LEU A 259 3.94 21.62 6.16
CA LEU A 259 3.69 21.56 4.72
C LEU A 259 2.66 20.47 4.40
N SER A 260 1.85 20.74 3.38
CA SER A 260 0.93 19.76 2.81
C SER A 260 1.37 19.40 1.41
N LEU A 261 1.22 18.14 1.04
CA LEU A 261 1.44 17.69 -0.33
C LEU A 261 0.52 18.46 -1.28
N LYS A 262 1.02 18.75 -2.48
CA LYS A 262 0.20 19.35 -3.54
C LYS A 262 -1.02 18.46 -3.81
N PRO A 263 -2.19 19.03 -4.13
CA PRO A 263 -3.33 18.26 -4.59
C PRO A 263 -2.96 17.39 -5.79
N VAL A 264 -3.59 16.21 -5.88
CA VAL A 264 -3.38 15.31 -7.00
C VAL A 264 -3.83 16.00 -8.29
N LYS A 265 -3.04 15.87 -9.37
CA LYS A 265 -3.41 16.41 -10.68
C LYS A 265 -4.72 15.76 -11.13
N LYS A 266 -5.65 16.58 -11.65
CA LYS A 266 -6.90 16.07 -12.20
C LYS A 266 -6.61 15.27 -13.47
N ALA A 267 -7.03 14.01 -13.50
CA ALA A 267 -6.88 13.16 -14.67
C ALA A 267 -7.88 13.53 -15.77
N GLU A 268 -7.45 13.42 -17.03
CA GLU A 268 -8.31 13.49 -18.21
C GLU A 268 -8.15 12.21 -19.04
N PRO A 269 -8.78 11.11 -18.62
CA PRO A 269 -8.51 9.82 -19.23
C PRO A 269 -9.11 9.66 -20.61
N ARG A 270 -8.39 8.94 -21.47
CA ARG A 270 -8.93 8.48 -22.75
C ARG A 270 -10.04 7.47 -22.50
N LEU A 271 -11.24 7.77 -23.01
CA LEU A 271 -12.47 7.00 -22.76
C LEU A 271 -12.48 5.60 -23.39
N GLU A 272 -11.57 5.32 -24.31
CA GLU A 272 -11.51 4.02 -24.97
C GLU A 272 -10.90 2.97 -24.03
N PRO A 273 -11.53 1.78 -23.91
CA PRO A 273 -10.90 0.61 -23.33
C PRO A 273 -9.57 0.31 -24.03
N TYR A 274 -8.65 -0.32 -23.31
CA TYR A 274 -7.37 -0.71 -23.89
C TYR A 274 -7.26 -2.23 -23.97
N ILE A 275 -6.64 -2.68 -25.06
CA ILE A 275 -6.15 -4.04 -25.21
C ILE A 275 -4.64 -3.93 -25.34
N HIS A 276 -3.93 -4.57 -24.43
CA HIS A 276 -2.48 -4.70 -24.50
C HIS A 276 -2.13 -6.17 -24.69
N THR A 277 -1.29 -6.46 -25.68
CA THR A 277 -0.82 -7.82 -25.97
C THR A 277 0.69 -7.85 -25.93
N ASP A 278 1.25 -8.66 -25.04
CA ASP A 278 2.66 -9.00 -25.05
C ASP A 278 2.81 -10.38 -25.72
N VAL A 279 3.41 -10.37 -26.90
CA VAL A 279 3.50 -11.54 -27.81
C VAL A 279 4.93 -12.02 -27.83
N THR A 280 5.17 -13.20 -27.25
CA THR A 280 6.47 -13.88 -27.30
C THR A 280 6.39 -15.16 -28.16
N GLN A 281 7.51 -15.84 -28.36
CA GLN A 281 7.49 -17.11 -29.11
C GLN A 281 6.77 -18.24 -28.36
N GLU A 282 6.73 -18.20 -27.03
CA GLU A 282 6.25 -19.33 -26.20
C GLU A 282 4.97 -19.01 -25.44
N ASN A 283 4.81 -17.79 -24.93
CA ASN A 283 3.65 -17.39 -24.13
C ASN A 283 3.18 -15.98 -24.51
N ASN A 284 1.89 -15.83 -24.77
CA ASN A 284 1.28 -14.53 -25.08
C ASN A 284 0.40 -14.09 -23.93
N SER A 285 0.60 -12.87 -23.46
CA SER A 285 -0.24 -12.27 -22.43
C SER A 285 -1.16 -11.24 -23.07
N VAL A 286 -2.46 -11.36 -22.81
CA VAL A 286 -3.47 -10.41 -23.24
C VAL A 286 -4.01 -9.72 -22.01
N TYR A 287 -4.17 -8.40 -22.07
CA TYR A 287 -4.75 -7.57 -21.01
C TYR A 287 -5.85 -6.71 -21.63
N ILE A 288 -7.08 -6.87 -21.13
CA ILE A 288 -8.24 -6.11 -21.59
C ILE A 288 -8.77 -5.31 -20.42
N GLY A 289 -8.76 -3.99 -20.53
CA GLY A 289 -9.04 -3.12 -19.41
C GLY A 289 -9.69 -1.80 -19.76
N THR A 290 -10.07 -1.09 -18.71
CA THR A 290 -10.60 0.28 -18.78
C THR A 290 -9.91 1.15 -17.74
N LYS A 291 -10.01 2.46 -17.91
CA LYS A 291 -9.57 3.44 -16.92
C LYS A 291 -10.73 3.85 -16.03
N ALA A 292 -10.42 4.23 -14.80
CA ALA A 292 -11.33 4.78 -13.82
C ALA A 292 -10.77 6.12 -13.32
N TRP A 293 -11.64 7.08 -13.03
CA TRP A 293 -11.27 8.38 -12.47
C TRP A 293 -12.42 8.97 -11.67
N ASN A 294 -12.10 9.85 -10.73
CA ASN A 294 -13.06 10.51 -9.84
C ASN A 294 -14.01 9.51 -9.16
N PHE A 295 -13.45 8.40 -8.69
CA PHE A 295 -14.18 7.31 -8.08
C PHE A 295 -14.10 7.36 -6.55
N THR A 296 -15.15 6.88 -5.90
CA THR A 296 -15.19 6.67 -4.46
C THR A 296 -14.52 5.34 -4.07
N ASN A 297 -14.32 5.11 -2.77
CA ASN A 297 -13.88 3.79 -2.30
C ASN A 297 -14.91 2.70 -2.64
N GLN A 298 -16.21 3.02 -2.64
CA GLN A 298 -17.25 2.09 -3.05
C GLN A 298 -17.12 1.71 -4.53
N ASP A 299 -16.83 2.67 -5.40
CA ASP A 299 -16.60 2.42 -6.82
C ASP A 299 -15.38 1.53 -7.05
N GLN A 300 -14.29 1.70 -6.26
CA GLN A 300 -13.12 0.82 -6.31
C GLN A 300 -13.48 -0.63 -5.96
N GLU A 301 -14.27 -0.84 -4.90
CA GLU A 301 -14.72 -2.18 -4.49
C GLU A 301 -15.62 -2.83 -5.55
N ILE A 302 -16.51 -2.05 -6.17
CA ILE A 302 -17.35 -2.52 -7.28
C ILE A 302 -16.48 -2.93 -8.47
N LEU A 303 -15.52 -2.09 -8.88
CA LEU A 303 -14.61 -2.39 -9.98
C LEU A 303 -13.75 -3.62 -9.71
N SER A 304 -13.25 -3.75 -8.48
CA SER A 304 -12.46 -4.91 -8.03
C SER A 304 -13.30 -6.20 -8.05
N SER A 305 -14.52 -6.16 -7.52
CA SER A 305 -15.43 -7.31 -7.51
C SER A 305 -15.82 -7.74 -8.93
N TYR A 306 -16.12 -6.76 -9.78
CA TYR A 306 -16.52 -6.99 -11.16
C TYR A 306 -15.38 -7.57 -12.00
N SER A 307 -14.17 -7.00 -11.90
CA SER A 307 -13.00 -7.49 -12.65
C SER A 307 -12.63 -8.91 -12.22
N ASN A 308 -12.65 -9.22 -10.92
CA ASN A 308 -12.43 -10.58 -10.41
C ASN A 308 -13.49 -11.58 -10.90
N TYR A 309 -14.77 -11.19 -10.92
CA TYR A 309 -15.83 -12.02 -11.49
C TYR A 309 -15.59 -12.34 -12.97
N LEU A 310 -15.19 -11.33 -13.76
CA LEU A 310 -14.86 -11.52 -15.18
C LEU A 310 -13.65 -12.43 -15.37
N ALA A 311 -12.58 -12.25 -14.58
CA ALA A 311 -11.41 -13.12 -14.61
C ALA A 311 -11.77 -14.58 -14.30
N HIS A 312 -12.61 -14.81 -13.29
CA HIS A 312 -13.08 -16.15 -12.95
C HIS A 312 -13.90 -16.78 -14.09
N ARG A 313 -14.77 -16.00 -14.75
CA ARG A 313 -15.49 -16.46 -15.94
C ARG A 313 -14.56 -16.81 -17.08
N LEU A 314 -13.59 -15.96 -17.39
CA LEU A 314 -12.59 -16.24 -18.42
C LEU A 314 -11.82 -17.51 -18.07
N MET A 315 -11.33 -17.66 -16.85
CA MET A 315 -10.63 -18.88 -16.42
C MET A 315 -11.50 -20.13 -16.63
N LYS A 316 -12.80 -20.08 -16.33
CA LYS A 316 -13.71 -21.20 -16.60
C LYS A 316 -13.79 -21.53 -18.09
N GLU A 317 -13.94 -20.53 -18.94
CA GLU A 317 -14.11 -20.74 -20.38
C GLU A 317 -12.81 -21.13 -21.09
N ILE A 318 -11.78 -20.29 -21.05
CA ILE A 318 -10.57 -20.47 -21.87
C ILE A 318 -9.58 -21.47 -21.27
N ARG A 319 -9.51 -21.59 -19.94
CA ARG A 319 -8.65 -22.57 -19.27
C ARG A 319 -9.38 -23.87 -18.98
N ASN A 320 -10.47 -23.86 -18.23
CA ASN A 320 -11.06 -25.12 -17.73
C ASN A 320 -11.84 -25.89 -18.80
N LEU A 321 -12.62 -25.21 -19.64
CA LEU A 321 -13.41 -25.87 -20.68
C LEU A 321 -12.59 -26.14 -21.94
N LYS A 322 -11.80 -25.17 -22.40
CA LYS A 322 -11.05 -25.28 -23.67
C LYS A 322 -9.61 -25.78 -23.51
N GLY A 323 -8.98 -25.65 -22.34
CA GLY A 323 -7.56 -25.99 -22.16
C GLY A 323 -6.60 -25.09 -22.96
N GLN A 324 -7.04 -23.90 -23.36
CA GLN A 324 -6.33 -23.01 -24.27
C GLN A 324 -5.55 -21.89 -23.57
N ALA A 325 -5.67 -21.75 -22.26
CA ALA A 325 -4.98 -20.74 -21.48
C ALA A 325 -4.41 -21.31 -20.19
N TYR A 326 -3.28 -20.78 -19.73
CA TYR A 326 -2.66 -21.18 -18.47
C TYR A 326 -3.39 -20.59 -17.26
N THR A 327 -3.72 -19.31 -17.32
CA THR A 327 -4.40 -18.57 -16.24
C THR A 327 -5.20 -17.39 -16.81
N ALA A 328 -6.22 -16.96 -16.07
CA ALA A 328 -6.86 -15.66 -16.23
C ALA A 328 -6.98 -15.00 -14.85
N HIS A 329 -6.73 -13.70 -14.78
CA HIS A 329 -6.65 -12.93 -13.54
C HIS A 329 -7.14 -11.50 -13.76
N ALA A 330 -7.50 -10.81 -12.70
CA ALA A 330 -7.83 -9.39 -12.73
C ALA A 330 -6.84 -8.60 -11.90
N GLU A 331 -6.52 -7.40 -12.35
CA GLU A 331 -5.74 -6.45 -11.57
C GLU A 331 -6.38 -5.07 -11.62
N ASN A 332 -6.23 -4.34 -10.52
CA ASN A 332 -6.75 -3.01 -10.35
C ASN A 332 -5.61 -2.13 -9.82
N TYR A 333 -5.27 -1.09 -10.57
CA TYR A 333 -4.24 -0.12 -10.21
C TYR A 333 -4.90 1.24 -10.02
N PHE A 334 -5.20 1.57 -8.78
CA PHE A 334 -5.79 2.85 -8.41
C PHE A 334 -4.73 3.75 -7.78
N HIS A 335 -4.40 4.84 -8.47
CA HIS A 335 -3.94 6.05 -7.82
C HIS A 335 -5.16 6.72 -7.16
N LYS A 336 -4.93 7.57 -6.14
CA LYS A 336 -5.98 8.14 -5.28
C LYS A 336 -7.34 8.39 -5.96
N ASP A 337 -7.35 9.15 -7.07
CA ASP A 337 -8.57 9.53 -7.78
C ASP A 337 -8.60 9.06 -9.25
N TYR A 338 -7.63 8.24 -9.69
CA TYR A 338 -7.59 7.73 -11.06
C TYR A 338 -6.79 6.44 -11.14
N GLY A 339 -7.07 5.62 -12.13
CA GLY A 339 -6.43 4.32 -12.24
C GLY A 339 -6.97 3.52 -13.39
N TYR A 340 -6.61 2.25 -13.43
CA TYR A 340 -7.08 1.34 -14.45
C TYR A 340 -7.34 -0.03 -13.86
N THR A 341 -8.25 -0.76 -14.49
CA THR A 341 -8.57 -2.14 -14.16
C THR A 341 -8.48 -2.96 -15.43
N TYR A 342 -7.98 -4.18 -15.33
CA TYR A 342 -7.98 -5.10 -16.46
C TYR A 342 -8.23 -6.54 -16.02
N VAL A 343 -8.63 -7.34 -17.00
CA VAL A 343 -8.59 -8.79 -16.93
C VAL A 343 -7.56 -9.28 -17.93
N GLY A 344 -6.63 -10.11 -17.47
CA GLY A 344 -5.56 -10.63 -18.27
C GLY A 344 -5.55 -12.15 -18.32
N PHE A 345 -5.07 -12.71 -19.42
CA PHE A 345 -4.87 -14.15 -19.57
C PHE A 345 -3.64 -14.49 -20.40
N GLN A 346 -3.11 -15.69 -20.18
CA GLN A 346 -1.95 -16.21 -20.90
C GLN A 346 -2.34 -17.38 -21.80
N THR A 347 -2.01 -17.29 -23.08
CA THR A 347 -2.41 -18.27 -24.11
C THR A 347 -1.25 -18.58 -25.08
N PRO A 348 -1.12 -19.83 -25.56
CA PRO A 348 -0.25 -20.16 -26.70
C PRO A 348 -0.64 -19.38 -27.95
N LYS A 349 0.32 -19.24 -28.88
CA LYS A 349 0.15 -18.43 -30.09
C LYS A 349 -0.95 -18.96 -31.00
N GLU A 350 -1.10 -20.28 -31.11
CA GLU A 350 -2.14 -20.89 -31.95
C GLU A 350 -3.57 -20.58 -31.50
N ASN A 351 -3.78 -20.23 -30.23
CA ASN A 351 -5.09 -19.97 -29.65
C ASN A 351 -5.39 -18.47 -29.45
N LEU A 352 -4.40 -17.59 -29.66
CA LEU A 352 -4.50 -16.16 -29.35
C LEU A 352 -5.69 -15.49 -30.03
N ASP A 353 -5.81 -15.62 -31.35
CA ASP A 353 -6.87 -14.97 -32.14
C ASP A 353 -8.28 -15.49 -31.79
N SER A 354 -8.39 -16.73 -31.29
CA SER A 354 -9.67 -17.32 -30.89
C SER A 354 -10.10 -16.99 -29.46
N ASN A 355 -9.13 -16.57 -28.64
CA ASN A 355 -9.33 -16.23 -27.23
C ASN A 355 -9.53 -14.72 -27.03
N LEU A 356 -8.99 -13.89 -27.93
CA LEU A 356 -9.35 -12.48 -28.11
C LEU A 356 -10.79 -12.35 -28.61
#